data_AF-A0A3N0I119-F1
#
_entry.id   AF-A0A3N0I119-F1
#
_cell.length_a   1.000
_cell.length_b   1.000
_cell.length_c   1.000
_cell.angle_alpha   90.00
_cell.angle_beta   90.00
_cell.angle_gamma   90.00
#
_symmetry.space_group_name_H-M   'P 1'
#
loop_
_entity.id
_entity.type
_entity.pdbx_description
1 polymer ?
#
loop_
_entity_poly.entity_id
_entity_poly.type
_entity_poly.pdbx_seq_one_letter_code
_entity_poly.pdbx_strand_id
1 'polypeptide(L)' 'MKIVKQLPAGEYTVIEVSEKTYFGNYAVIDGKEYPTAIAYDLPNCIGIKGSGNFVNKDVTFHD' A
#
# COMPACT_ATOMS: atom_id res chain seq x y z
N MET A 1 5.23 8.57 -2.55
CA MET A 1 3.98 8.85 -1.78
C MET A 1 4.18 8.35 -0.38
N LYS A 2 3.72 9.07 0.65
CA LYS A 2 3.97 8.64 2.03
C LYS A 2 2.81 7.83 2.58
N ILE A 3 3.12 6.73 3.27
CA ILE A 3 2.13 5.91 3.98
C ILE A 3 1.85 6.56 5.34
N VAL A 4 0.59 6.95 5.56
CA VAL A 4 0.15 7.63 6.79
C VAL A 4 -0.38 6.66 7.82
N LYS A 5 -1.03 5.58 7.38
CA LYS A 5 -1.57 4.53 8.24
C LYS A 5 -1.43 3.18 7.57
N GLN A 6 -1.48 2.14 8.40
CA GLN A 6 -1.63 0.78 7.93
C GLN A 6 -2.62 0.02 8.81
N LEU A 7 -3.28 -0.98 8.23
CA LEU A 7 -4.20 -1.89 8.90
C LEU A 7 -3.84 -3.33 8.50
N PRO A 8 -3.58 -4.22 9.46
CA PRO A 8 -3.33 -5.63 9.17
C PRO A 8 -4.63 -6.32 8.75
N ALA A 9 -4.58 -7.10 7.67
CA ALA A 9 -5.70 -7.82 7.07
C ALA A 9 -5.28 -9.24 6.65
N GLY A 10 -4.93 -10.07 7.62
CA GLY A 10 -4.48 -11.46 7.38
C GLY A 10 -3.15 -11.50 6.63
N GLU A 11 -3.16 -12.04 5.41
CA GLU A 11 -1.99 -12.08 4.51
C GLU A 11 -1.73 -10.75 3.79
N TYR A 12 -2.64 -9.79 3.94
CA TYR A 12 -2.53 -8.46 3.37
C TYR A 12 -2.34 -7.41 4.44
N THR A 13 -1.70 -6.31 4.08
CA THR A 13 -1.67 -5.08 4.87
C THR A 13 -2.31 -3.99 4.03
N VAL A 14 -3.37 -3.37 4.54
CA VAL A 14 -3.95 -2.18 3.91
C VAL A 14 -3.10 -0.99 4.31
N ILE A 15 -2.63 -0.22 3.34
CA ILE A 15 -1.87 1.01 3.56
C ILE A 15 -2.69 2.20 3.09
N GLU A 16 -2.74 3.25 3.91
CA GLU A 16 -3.33 4.54 3.57
C GLU A 16 -2.20 5.48 3.13
N VAL A 17 -2.31 6.05 1.94
CA VAL A 17 -1.34 7.03 1.42
C VAL A 17 -1.85 8.45 1.59
N SER A 18 -0.95 9.41 1.83
CA SER A 18 -1.32 10.82 2.03
C SER A 18 -2.07 11.44 0.85
N GLU A 19 -1.78 10.98 -0.38
CA GLU A 19 -2.31 11.56 -1.61
C GLU A 19 -2.92 10.47 -2.49
N LYS A 20 -4.13 10.72 -2.99
CA LYS A 20 -4.82 9.81 -3.89
C LYS A 20 -4.06 9.75 -5.21
N THR A 21 -3.62 8.56 -5.60
CA THR A 21 -3.04 8.35 -6.92
C THR A 21 -3.59 7.09 -7.58
N TYR A 22 -3.17 6.90 -8.83
CA TYR A 22 -3.25 5.65 -9.55
C TYR A 22 -2.56 4.52 -8.76
N PHE A 23 -3.34 3.51 -8.39
CA PHE A 23 -2.86 2.28 -7.81
C PHE A 23 -2.51 1.30 -8.94
N GLY A 24 -1.23 0.96 -9.07
CA GLY A 24 -0.75 -0.07 -10.01
C GLY A 24 -0.83 -1.48 -9.40
N ASN A 25 -0.48 -2.50 -10.18
CA ASN A 25 -0.48 -3.90 -9.72
C ASN A 25 0.58 -4.19 -8.64
N TYR A 26 1.65 -3.42 -8.57
CA TYR A 26 2.73 -3.57 -7.59
C TYR A 26 3.02 -2.28 -6.83
N ALA A 27 3.40 -2.44 -5.56
CA ALA A 27 3.84 -1.38 -4.68
C ALA A 27 5.30 -1.63 -4.26
N VAL A 28 6.17 -0.66 -4.53
CA VAL A 28 7.56 -0.67 -4.07
C VAL A 28 7.65 0.14 -2.79
N ILE A 29 8.04 -0.50 -1.69
CA ILE A 29 8.24 0.14 -0.38
C ILE A 29 9.64 -0.23 0.09
N ASP A 30 10.49 0.77 0.36
CA ASP A 30 11.86 0.52 0.86
C ASP A 30 12.72 -0.34 -0.10
N GLY A 31 12.44 -0.27 -1.41
CA GLY A 31 13.11 -1.10 -2.42
C GLY A 31 12.62 -2.54 -2.50
N LYS A 32 11.57 -2.92 -1.75
CA LYS A 32 10.90 -4.21 -1.87
C LYS A 32 9.57 -4.08 -2.60
N GLU A 33 9.33 -5.00 -3.53
CA GLU A 33 8.08 -5.09 -4.29
C GLU A 33 7.04 -5.94 -3.56
N TYR A 34 5.81 -5.45 -3.55
CA TYR A 34 4.65 -6.10 -2.97
C TYR A 34 3.51 -6.11 -3.99
N PRO A 35 2.88 -7.26 -4.25
CA PRO A 35 1.66 -7.31 -5.05
C PRO A 35 0.57 -6.50 -4.37
N THR A 36 -0.17 -5.70 -5.12
CA THR A 36 -1.30 -4.95 -4.58
C THR A 36 -2.59 -5.75 -4.71
N ALA A 37 -3.56 -5.44 -3.86
CA ALA A 37 -4.92 -5.92 -3.92
C ALA A 37 -5.84 -4.70 -3.77
N ILE A 38 -6.71 -4.47 -4.76
CA ILE A 38 -7.60 -3.32 -4.79
C ILE A 38 -8.65 -3.48 -3.68
N ALA A 39 -8.57 -2.61 -2.65
CA ALA A 39 -9.60 -2.47 -1.64
C ALA A 39 -10.63 -1.44 -2.14
N TYR A 40 -11.71 -1.91 -2.76
CA TYR A 40 -12.67 -1.06 -3.50
C TYR A 40 -13.46 -0.05 -2.64
N ASP A 41 -13.40 -0.15 -1.31
CA ASP A 41 -14.30 0.60 -0.41
C ASP A 41 -13.64 1.80 0.28
N LEU A 42 -12.31 1.93 0.25
CA LEU A 42 -11.59 2.92 1.05
C LEU A 42 -10.81 3.92 0.18
N PRO A 43 -11.09 5.23 0.27
CA PRO A 43 -10.32 6.25 -0.44
C PRO A 43 -8.88 6.28 0.08
N ASN A 44 -7.92 6.37 -0.83
CA ASN A 44 -6.47 6.44 -0.53
C ASN A 44 -5.90 5.19 0.16
N CYS A 45 -6.66 4.10 0.19
CA CYS A 45 -6.22 2.84 0.76
C CYS A 45 -6.01 1.81 -0.34
N ILE A 46 -4.96 1.02 -0.19
CA ILE A 46 -4.68 -0.12 -1.06
C ILE A 46 -4.18 -1.28 -0.22
N GLY A 47 -4.64 -2.49 -0.52
CA GLY A 47 -4.07 -3.70 0.06
C GLY A 47 -2.73 -4.00 -0.59
N ILE A 48 -1.75 -4.40 0.18
CA ILE A 48 -0.52 -5.02 -0.32
C ILE A 48 -0.39 -6.42 0.27
N LYS A 49 0.03 -7.40 -0.53
CA LYS A 49 0.24 -8.77 -0.07
C LYS A 49 1.59 -8.85 0.63
N GLY A 50 1.54 -8.84 1.95
CA GLY A 50 2.72 -8.81 2.80
C GLY A 50 2.41 -8.23 4.16
N SER A 51 3.26 -8.58 5.13
CA SER A 51 3.18 -8.12 6.50
C SER A 51 4.45 -7.34 6.84
N GLY A 52 4.29 -6.21 7.50
CA GLY A 52 5.42 -5.36 7.86
C GLY A 52 4.97 -3.99 8.39
N ASN A 53 5.92 -3.21 8.88
CA ASN A 53 5.67 -1.82 9.26
C ASN A 53 6.03 -0.89 8.10
N PHE A 54 5.00 -0.32 7.48
CA PHE A 54 5.12 0.56 6.33
C PHE A 54 4.80 2.02 6.64
N VAL A 55 4.32 2.32 7.86
CA VAL A 55 3.95 3.67 8.27
C VAL A 55 5.18 4.59 8.18
N ASN A 56 4.98 5.81 7.68
CA ASN A 56 6.02 6.79 7.39
C ASN A 56 7.01 6.43 6.26
N LYS A 57 6.87 5.27 5.61
CA LYS A 57 7.68 4.94 4.43
C LYS A 57 7.13 5.56 3.16
N ASP A 58 8.03 5.74 2.21
CA ASP A 58 7.68 6.07 0.84
C ASP A 58 7.28 4.82 0.07
N VAL A 59 6.22 4.97 -0.72
CA VAL A 59 5.69 3.98 -1.66
C VAL A 59 5.58 4.57 -3.05
N THR A 60 5.88 3.75 -4.05
CA THR A 60 5.64 3.99 -5.47
C THR A 60 4.87 2.82 -6.07
N PHE A 61 3.96 3.10 -6.99
CA PHE A 61 3.14 2.08 -7.64
C PHE A 61 3.48 1.97 -9.12
N HIS A 62 3.46 0.75 -9.67
CA HIS A 62 3.60 0.47 -11.09
C HIS A 62 2.79 -0.76 -11.49
N ASP A 63 2.67 -0.99 -12.80
CA ASP A 63 2.07 -2.20 -13.38
C ASP A 63 3.06 -3.36 -13.43
#